data_AF-A0A848UXR2-F1
#
_entry.id   AF-A0A848UXR2-F1
#
_cell.length_a   1.000
_cell.length_b   1.000
_cell.length_c   1.000
_cell.angle_alpha   90.00
_cell.angle_beta   90.00
_cell.angle_gamma   90.00
#
_symmetry.space_group_name_H-M   'P 1'
#
loop_
_entity.id
_entity.type
_entity.pdbx_description
1 polymer ?
#
loop_
_entity_poly.entity_id
_entity_poly.type
_entity_poly.pdbx_seq_one_letter_code
_entity_poly.pdbx_strand_id
1 'polypeptide(L)'
;MNATDDVYLSFYLQPQGLGNDPDENDNIYVDFFRATDQVWIERWSLSGGQFLPFEQFFIPLADSTGIDFFHDGFKFRFRTENTLSGNLDHWHLDYVYLDEGIDPETLEFTELALMDPESTLLQDYTAMPWSHFKANPESFMLQGNTTINERVLGSTPINFESGFRVDYEDQFWDMPNSFANTSGLGIIETLIESDDYVFPTDVNDTCAVFTVKFYHEIADGTQANDTTSYEQVFTNYYAYDDGSAEKAYALNVAGGKLAMRFRAESPDSLIGMFIHFTPFQDNNDDELFLLRAWGDNAGEPGNELAENYAFQSPNYYENGYNVFAYYEYDNPIFVDGTFYCGMVQDSESSMNFGNDKNTNSNPENLFYQLGLGGEWQQSSIQGTVMMRPVFQAGKTDVWNSIGEMEGFEFLMYPNPASNMLNIYPTDMERAYSIEVFDLTGKIVRSESNARQEYRLNVDDLTNGIYHVRLISESGSMSTHKFIKE
;
A
#
# COMPACT_ATOMS: atom_id res chain seq x y z
N MET A 1 -17.60 11.19 34.07
CA MET A 1 -18.54 10.46 33.22
C MET A 1 -19.52 9.67 34.07
N ASN A 2 -20.67 10.27 34.30
CA ASN A 2 -21.88 9.69 34.87
C ASN A 2 -23.04 9.90 33.88
N ALA A 3 -24.17 9.23 34.11
CA ALA A 3 -25.35 9.28 33.22
C ALA A 3 -26.00 10.67 33.04
N THR A 4 -25.56 11.68 33.79
CA THR A 4 -26.02 13.08 33.69
C THR A 4 -25.07 13.98 32.91
N ASP A 5 -23.95 13.45 32.45
CA ASP A 5 -22.84 14.24 31.92
C ASP A 5 -22.87 14.30 30.38
N ASP A 6 -24.01 14.04 29.74
CA ASP A 6 -24.19 14.08 28.26
C ASP A 6 -23.04 13.38 27.51
N VAL A 7 -22.89 12.09 27.79
CA VAL A 7 -21.79 11.27 27.24
C VAL A 7 -22.21 10.60 25.94
N TYR A 8 -21.48 10.88 24.86
CA TYR A 8 -21.75 10.37 23.52
C TYR A 8 -20.51 9.72 22.91
N LEU A 9 -20.72 8.63 22.18
CA LEU A 9 -19.79 8.21 21.14
C LEU A 9 -20.17 8.91 19.83
N SER A 10 -19.25 9.71 19.29
CA SER A 10 -19.35 10.33 17.97
C SER A 10 -18.35 9.71 17.01
N PHE A 11 -18.71 9.65 15.73
CA PHE A 11 -17.83 9.19 14.65
C PHE A 11 -18.37 9.66 13.30
N TYR A 12 -17.51 9.76 12.30
CA TYR A 12 -17.90 9.96 10.91
C TYR A 12 -17.91 8.63 10.18
N LEU A 13 -18.90 8.44 9.30
CA LEU A 13 -19.02 7.24 8.48
C LEU A 13 -19.38 7.62 7.04
N GLN A 14 -18.76 6.93 6.08
CA GLN A 14 -19.15 6.94 4.67
C GLN A 14 -19.10 5.50 4.10
N PRO A 15 -20.19 4.97 3.56
CA PRO A 15 -20.16 3.75 2.74
C PRO A 15 -19.47 4.03 1.40
N GLN A 16 -18.96 2.98 0.77
CA GLN A 16 -18.39 2.96 -0.58
C GLN A 16 -17.04 3.68 -0.74
N GLY A 17 -16.97 4.97 -0.39
CA GLY A 17 -15.84 5.84 -0.79
C GLY A 17 -15.60 5.74 -2.30
N LEU A 18 -14.36 5.46 -2.69
CA LEU A 18 -13.99 5.20 -4.09
C LEU A 18 -14.19 3.73 -4.50
N GLY A 19 -14.36 2.82 -3.55
CA GLY A 19 -14.43 1.39 -3.78
C GLY A 19 -15.84 0.85 -4.01
N ASN A 20 -16.02 -0.43 -3.70
CA ASN A 20 -17.31 -1.10 -3.88
C ASN A 20 -18.27 -0.74 -2.75
N ASP A 21 -19.49 -0.35 -3.14
CA ASP A 21 -20.56 -0.01 -2.23
C ASP A 21 -21.09 -1.26 -1.50
N PRO A 22 -21.35 -1.16 -0.18
CA PRO A 22 -22.06 -2.20 0.55
C PRO A 22 -23.47 -2.41 0.02
N ASP A 23 -23.88 -3.66 -0.17
CA ASP A 23 -25.22 -4.03 -0.64
C ASP A 23 -26.31 -3.73 0.40
N GLU A 24 -27.58 -3.71 -0.01
CA GLU A 24 -28.73 -3.47 0.89
C GLU A 24 -28.81 -4.44 2.08
N ASN A 25 -28.21 -5.62 1.97
CA ASN A 25 -28.19 -6.63 3.03
C ASN A 25 -26.93 -6.55 3.91
N ASP A 26 -25.94 -5.75 3.53
CA ASP A 26 -24.75 -5.54 4.35
C ASP A 26 -25.02 -4.49 5.40
N ASN A 27 -24.35 -4.61 6.54
CA ASN A 27 -24.61 -3.76 7.67
C ASN A 27 -23.34 -3.44 8.44
N ILE A 28 -23.25 -2.21 8.94
CA ILE A 28 -22.32 -1.84 9.99
C ILE A 28 -23.08 -1.56 11.28
N TYR A 29 -22.49 -1.96 12.39
CA TYR A 29 -23.10 -1.87 13.71
C TYR A 29 -22.13 -1.29 14.73
N VAL A 30 -22.68 -0.63 15.74
CA VAL A 30 -21.97 -0.27 16.96
C VAL A 30 -22.58 -1.00 18.13
N ASP A 31 -21.75 -1.79 18.82
CA ASP A 31 -22.14 -2.47 20.04
C ASP A 31 -21.42 -1.87 21.25
N PHE A 32 -22.13 -1.74 22.37
CA PHE A 32 -21.57 -1.41 23.66
C PHE A 32 -21.51 -2.64 24.56
N PHE A 33 -20.40 -2.79 25.28
CA PHE A 33 -20.19 -3.87 26.22
C PHE A 33 -20.69 -3.49 27.60
N ARG A 34 -21.64 -4.27 28.11
CA ARG A 34 -22.13 -4.16 29.49
C ARG A 34 -21.37 -5.13 30.39
N ALA A 35 -20.57 -4.59 31.30
CA ALA A 35 -19.69 -5.38 32.14
C ALA A 35 -20.42 -6.15 33.25
N THR A 36 -21.62 -5.72 33.64
CA THR A 36 -22.38 -6.34 34.74
C THR A 36 -22.80 -7.77 34.44
N ASP A 37 -23.08 -8.09 33.16
CA ASP A 37 -23.44 -9.43 32.69
C ASP A 37 -22.60 -9.93 31.51
N GLN A 38 -21.58 -9.18 31.11
CA GLN A 38 -20.62 -9.52 30.06
C GLN A 38 -21.25 -9.69 28.67
N VAL A 39 -22.21 -8.83 28.32
CA VAL A 39 -22.95 -8.89 27.05
C VAL A 39 -22.61 -7.71 26.17
N TRP A 40 -22.46 -7.96 24.86
CA TRP A 40 -22.45 -6.92 23.83
C TRP A 40 -23.88 -6.59 23.42
N ILE A 41 -24.22 -5.31 23.43
CA ILE A 41 -25.56 -4.80 23.13
C ILE A 41 -25.43 -3.85 21.94
N GLU A 42 -26.14 -4.16 20.86
CA GLU A 42 -26.24 -3.27 19.70
C GLU A 42 -26.92 -1.96 20.10
N ARG A 43 -26.31 -0.84 19.70
CA ARG A 43 -26.78 0.51 20.01
C ARG A 43 -27.13 1.33 18.79
N TRP A 44 -26.54 0.96 17.66
CA TRP A 44 -26.72 1.65 16.40
C TRP A 44 -26.37 0.71 15.26
N SER A 45 -27.02 0.90 14.12
CA SER A 45 -26.72 0.20 12.88
C SER A 45 -27.08 1.04 11.67
N LEU A 46 -26.43 0.73 10.56
CA LEU A 46 -26.73 1.27 9.24
C LEU A 46 -26.58 0.14 8.21
N SER A 47 -27.61 -0.02 7.38
CA SER A 47 -27.59 -0.94 6.24
C SER A 47 -26.96 -0.27 5.01
N GLY A 48 -26.38 -1.07 4.13
CA GLY A 48 -25.87 -0.62 2.83
C GLY A 48 -26.97 -0.24 1.85
N GLY A 49 -26.60 -0.04 0.58
CA GLY A 49 -27.49 0.38 -0.50
C GLY A 49 -27.90 1.86 -0.48
N GLN A 50 -27.48 2.62 0.53
CA GLN A 50 -27.65 4.08 0.57
C GLN A 50 -26.32 4.79 0.30
N PHE A 51 -26.35 5.74 -0.63
CA PHE A 51 -25.26 6.69 -0.78
C PHE A 51 -25.35 7.75 0.31
N LEU A 52 -24.32 7.84 1.14
CA LEU A 52 -24.18 8.87 2.17
C LEU A 52 -22.90 9.68 1.93
N PRO A 53 -22.94 11.01 2.11
CA PRO A 53 -21.70 11.76 2.27
C PRO A 53 -20.99 11.32 3.56
N PHE A 54 -19.77 11.79 3.78
CA PHE A 54 -19.10 11.59 5.07
C PHE A 54 -19.85 12.33 6.18
N GLU A 55 -20.63 11.57 6.95
CA GLU A 55 -21.65 12.06 7.88
C GLU A 55 -21.30 11.68 9.31
N GLN A 56 -21.57 12.60 10.25
CA GLN A 56 -21.30 12.41 11.66
C GLN A 56 -22.50 11.80 12.39
N PHE A 57 -22.24 10.76 13.17
CA PHE A 57 -23.23 10.07 14.00
C PHE A 57 -22.93 10.27 15.48
N PHE A 58 -23.97 10.16 16.31
CA PHE A 58 -23.90 10.32 17.76
C PHE A 58 -24.72 9.23 18.45
N ILE A 59 -24.07 8.49 19.34
CA ILE A 59 -24.69 7.42 20.12
C ILE A 59 -24.56 7.77 21.61
N PRO A 60 -25.67 8.08 22.31
CA PRO A 60 -25.61 8.37 23.73
C PRO A 60 -25.32 7.10 24.55
N LEU A 61 -24.47 7.24 25.57
CA LEU A 61 -24.19 6.17 26.54
C LEU A 61 -25.32 6.02 27.57
N ALA A 62 -26.09 7.08 27.83
CA ALA A 62 -27.31 7.03 28.63
C ALA A 62 -28.50 7.35 27.73
N ASP A 63 -29.52 6.50 27.70
CA ASP A 63 -30.75 6.76 26.95
C ASP A 63 -32.01 6.24 27.68
N SER A 64 -33.15 6.34 27.00
CA SER A 64 -34.44 5.91 27.54
C SER A 64 -34.58 4.40 27.75
N THR A 65 -33.64 3.57 27.28
CA THR A 65 -33.64 2.12 27.53
C THR A 65 -33.24 1.78 28.95
N GLY A 66 -32.56 2.69 29.66
CA GLY A 66 -32.13 2.51 31.04
C GLY A 66 -31.02 1.46 31.21
N ILE A 67 -30.34 1.09 30.13
CA ILE A 67 -29.18 0.20 30.18
C ILE A 67 -27.98 0.98 30.69
N ASP A 68 -27.33 0.47 31.72
CA ASP A 68 -26.17 1.11 32.34
C ASP A 68 -24.86 0.65 31.67
N PHE A 69 -24.14 1.63 31.10
CA PHE A 69 -22.82 1.47 30.51
C PHE A 69 -21.73 2.24 31.28
N PHE A 70 -22.08 2.91 32.39
CA PHE A 70 -21.17 3.73 33.18
C PHE A 70 -20.42 2.89 34.21
N HIS A 71 -19.42 2.16 33.75
CA HIS A 71 -18.60 1.30 34.59
C HIS A 71 -17.17 1.18 34.04
N ASP A 72 -16.21 0.89 34.93
CA ASP A 72 -14.78 0.77 34.59
C ASP A 72 -14.47 -0.28 33.49
N GLY A 73 -15.40 -1.20 33.22
CA GLY A 73 -15.27 -2.21 32.17
C GLY A 73 -15.87 -1.85 30.81
N PHE A 74 -16.24 -0.58 30.56
CA PHE A 74 -16.90 -0.18 29.31
C PHE A 74 -15.98 -0.40 28.10
N LYS A 75 -16.58 -0.92 27.03
CA LYS A 75 -15.95 -1.10 25.72
C LYS A 75 -17.01 -0.85 24.66
N PHE A 76 -16.58 -0.41 23.48
CA PHE A 76 -17.42 -0.41 22.29
C PHE A 76 -16.68 -1.15 21.16
N ARG A 77 -17.42 -1.54 20.13
CA ARG A 77 -16.84 -2.06 18.89
C ARG A 77 -17.68 -1.65 17.70
N PHE A 78 -17.01 -1.44 16.58
CA PHE A 78 -17.63 -1.47 15.26
C PHE A 78 -17.54 -2.90 14.73
N ARG A 79 -18.62 -3.39 14.12
CA ARG A 79 -18.63 -4.66 13.41
C ARG A 79 -19.36 -4.50 12.09
N THR A 80 -18.91 -5.22 11.08
CA THR A 80 -19.58 -5.29 9.79
C THR A 80 -20.11 -6.70 9.55
N GLU A 81 -21.24 -6.79 8.86
CA GLU A 81 -21.77 -8.00 8.26
C GLU A 81 -21.78 -7.75 6.76
N ASN A 82 -20.76 -8.27 6.09
CA ASN A 82 -20.42 -8.00 4.69
C ASN A 82 -20.10 -9.31 3.96
N THR A 83 -20.01 -9.24 2.64
CA THR A 83 -19.48 -10.31 1.79
C THR A 83 -18.00 -10.56 2.09
N LEU A 84 -17.63 -11.84 2.27
CA LEU A 84 -16.27 -12.25 2.64
C LEU A 84 -15.40 -12.73 1.46
N SER A 85 -15.86 -12.54 0.22
CA SER A 85 -15.20 -13.04 -1.00
C SER A 85 -14.27 -12.02 -1.66
N GLY A 86 -13.73 -11.07 -0.90
CA GLY A 86 -12.66 -10.19 -1.36
C GLY A 86 -12.95 -8.71 -1.12
N ASN A 87 -12.53 -7.87 -2.07
CA ASN A 87 -12.55 -6.41 -1.98
C ASN A 87 -13.94 -5.84 -2.27
N LEU A 88 -14.89 -6.08 -1.37
CA LEU A 88 -16.30 -5.71 -1.45
C LEU A 88 -16.74 -4.93 -0.21
N ASP A 89 -17.85 -4.20 -0.32
CA ASP A 89 -18.61 -3.63 0.79
C ASP A 89 -17.81 -2.70 1.70
N HIS A 90 -17.23 -1.64 1.12
CA HIS A 90 -16.33 -0.72 1.82
C HIS A 90 -17.07 0.22 2.77
N TRP A 91 -16.50 0.39 3.97
CA TRP A 91 -16.97 1.31 5.00
C TRP A 91 -15.79 2.16 5.49
N HIS A 92 -15.91 3.48 5.42
CA HIS A 92 -14.89 4.43 5.89
C HIS A 92 -15.34 5.05 7.20
N LEU A 93 -14.55 4.86 8.26
CA LEU A 93 -14.81 5.32 9.63
C LEU A 93 -13.67 6.24 10.06
N ASP A 94 -13.99 7.40 10.61
CA ASP A 94 -12.99 8.31 11.19
C ASP A 94 -13.58 9.16 12.33
N TYR A 95 -12.73 9.95 12.99
CA TYR A 95 -13.10 10.87 14.08
C TYR A 95 -13.89 10.17 15.20
N VAL A 96 -13.49 8.96 15.57
CA VAL A 96 -14.10 8.21 16.67
C VAL A 96 -13.77 8.90 17.99
N TYR A 97 -14.75 9.58 18.57
CA TYR A 97 -14.62 10.42 19.75
C TYR A 97 -15.64 10.02 20.81
N LEU A 98 -15.19 9.79 22.05
CA LEU A 98 -16.06 9.47 23.18
C LEU A 98 -15.73 10.40 24.33
N ASP A 99 -16.67 11.26 24.70
CA ASP A 99 -16.47 12.20 25.79
C ASP A 99 -17.78 12.62 26.46
N GLU A 100 -17.67 13.27 27.63
CA GLU A 100 -18.75 13.95 28.33
C GLU A 100 -18.95 15.39 27.85
N GLY A 101 -20.14 15.94 28.06
CA GLY A 101 -20.50 17.31 27.68
C GLY A 101 -20.63 17.51 26.17
N ILE A 102 -20.84 16.43 25.41
CA ILE A 102 -21.05 16.51 23.97
C ILE A 102 -22.49 16.95 23.72
N ASP A 103 -22.63 18.05 22.98
CA ASP A 103 -23.90 18.49 22.40
C ASP A 103 -23.89 18.15 20.90
N PRO A 104 -24.71 17.18 20.44
CA PRO A 104 -24.80 16.79 19.03
C PRO A 104 -25.19 17.92 18.07
N GLU A 105 -25.80 19.01 18.56
CA GLU A 105 -26.17 20.16 17.72
C GLU A 105 -25.02 21.15 17.52
N THR A 106 -23.99 21.12 18.38
CA THR A 106 -22.92 22.14 18.39
C THR A 106 -21.50 21.58 18.38
N LEU A 107 -21.30 20.27 18.55
CA LEU A 107 -19.97 19.66 18.42
C LEU A 107 -19.44 19.89 17.00
N GLU A 108 -18.33 20.61 16.90
CA GLU A 108 -17.58 20.80 15.67
C GLU A 108 -16.09 20.53 15.92
N PHE A 109 -15.43 19.95 14.92
CA PHE A 109 -13.97 19.89 14.85
C PHE A 109 -13.50 21.10 14.04
N THR A 110 -12.48 21.82 14.51
CA THR A 110 -11.87 22.94 13.77
C THR A 110 -10.50 22.52 13.30
N GLU A 111 -10.36 22.27 11.99
CA GLU A 111 -9.17 21.63 11.42
C GLU A 111 -9.11 21.87 9.90
N LEU A 112 -7.90 21.83 9.32
CA LEU A 112 -7.69 21.72 7.88
C LEU A 112 -7.14 20.32 7.59
N ALA A 113 -7.95 19.46 6.97
CA ALA A 113 -7.56 18.09 6.67
C ALA A 113 -7.31 17.92 5.17
N LEU A 114 -6.14 17.37 4.82
CA LEU A 114 -5.86 16.89 3.47
C LEU A 114 -6.83 15.75 3.10
N MET A 115 -7.47 15.83 1.93
CA MET A 115 -8.47 14.84 1.51
C MET A 115 -7.87 13.72 0.66
N ASP A 116 -7.16 14.11 -0.40
CA ASP A 116 -6.66 13.18 -1.40
C ASP A 116 -5.13 13.22 -1.40
N PRO A 117 -4.42 12.08 -1.23
CA PRO A 117 -2.99 12.06 -1.42
C PRO A 117 -2.68 12.24 -2.90
N GLU A 118 -1.77 13.16 -3.20
CA GLU A 118 -1.14 13.16 -4.51
C GLU A 118 -0.24 11.93 -4.67
N SER A 119 -0.12 11.43 -5.90
CA SER A 119 0.55 10.14 -6.17
C SER A 119 1.80 10.27 -7.04
N THR A 120 2.06 11.45 -7.62
CA THR A 120 3.23 11.68 -8.48
C THR A 120 3.51 13.18 -8.71
N LEU A 121 4.77 13.52 -9.00
CA LEU A 121 5.17 14.81 -9.59
C LEU A 121 5.51 14.66 -11.09
N LEU A 122 5.15 13.53 -11.71
CA LEU A 122 5.28 13.31 -13.15
C LEU A 122 3.94 13.56 -13.86
N GLN A 123 3.97 13.81 -15.17
CA GLN A 123 2.76 14.06 -15.97
C GLN A 123 1.88 12.82 -16.09
N ASP A 124 2.49 11.68 -16.44
CA ASP A 124 1.74 10.51 -16.89
C ASP A 124 1.89 9.30 -15.96
N TYR A 125 2.94 9.24 -15.15
CA TYR A 125 3.35 8.00 -14.47
C TYR A 125 3.52 8.19 -12.97
N THR A 126 3.12 7.21 -12.17
CA THR A 126 3.46 7.14 -10.73
C THR A 126 4.82 6.47 -10.51
N ALA A 127 5.25 5.64 -11.47
CA ALA A 127 6.59 5.07 -11.51
C ALA A 127 7.10 4.97 -12.95
N MET A 128 8.41 5.10 -13.14
CA MET A 128 9.04 4.89 -14.45
C MET A 128 10.47 4.34 -14.34
N PRO A 129 11.02 3.73 -15.40
CA PRO A 129 12.40 3.27 -15.37
C PRO A 129 13.39 4.43 -15.17
N TRP A 130 14.35 4.28 -14.24
CA TRP A 130 15.32 5.34 -13.93
C TRP A 130 16.18 5.72 -15.13
N SER A 131 16.59 4.73 -15.92
CA SER A 131 17.32 4.94 -17.17
C SER A 131 16.54 5.79 -18.17
N HIS A 132 15.21 5.63 -18.22
CA HIS A 132 14.34 6.39 -19.12
C HIS A 132 14.14 7.81 -18.61
N PHE A 133 13.90 7.99 -17.30
CA PHE A 133 13.77 9.31 -16.68
C PHE A 133 15.03 10.15 -16.91
N LYS A 134 16.21 9.58 -16.64
CA LYS A 134 17.50 10.27 -16.82
C LYS A 134 17.79 10.70 -18.26
N ALA A 135 17.16 10.09 -19.26
CA ALA A 135 17.35 10.49 -20.64
C ALA A 135 16.79 11.89 -20.93
N ASN A 136 15.68 12.26 -20.27
CA ASN A 136 15.04 13.57 -20.44
C ASN A 136 14.15 13.96 -19.24
N PRO A 137 14.72 14.25 -18.05
CA PRO A 137 13.97 14.40 -16.80
C PRO A 137 12.86 15.47 -16.84
N GLU A 138 13.20 16.66 -17.35
CA GLU A 138 12.28 17.81 -17.43
C GLU A 138 11.02 17.49 -18.23
N SER A 139 11.11 16.63 -19.24
CA SER A 139 9.96 16.29 -20.08
C SER A 139 8.89 15.43 -19.37
N PHE A 140 9.28 14.74 -18.29
CA PHE A 140 8.38 13.86 -17.54
C PHE A 140 7.73 14.54 -16.33
N MET A 141 8.32 15.64 -15.84
CA MET A 141 7.79 16.37 -14.68
C MET A 141 6.44 17.01 -15.02
N LEU A 142 5.53 17.01 -14.04
CA LEU A 142 4.23 17.64 -14.13
C LEU A 142 4.35 19.09 -14.63
N GLN A 143 3.49 19.49 -15.58
CA GLN A 143 3.50 20.86 -16.08
C GLN A 143 2.63 21.75 -15.20
N GLY A 144 3.26 22.74 -14.57
CA GLY A 144 2.59 23.66 -13.68
C GLY A 144 2.56 23.16 -12.23
N ASN A 145 1.81 23.91 -11.42
CA ASN A 145 1.73 23.70 -9.97
C ASN A 145 0.73 22.60 -9.61
N THR A 146 1.05 21.82 -8.60
CA THR A 146 0.15 20.82 -7.99
C THR A 146 -1.00 21.51 -7.27
N THR A 147 -2.20 20.95 -7.36
CA THR A 147 -3.40 21.44 -6.66
C THR A 147 -3.88 20.37 -5.70
N ILE A 148 -3.93 20.71 -4.41
CA ILE A 148 -4.29 19.79 -3.35
C ILE A 148 -5.71 20.08 -2.87
N ASN A 149 -6.50 19.01 -2.73
CA ASN A 149 -7.85 19.08 -2.16
C ASN A 149 -7.80 18.94 -0.64
N GLU A 150 -8.51 19.84 0.03
CA GLU A 150 -8.55 19.91 1.48
C GLU A 150 -9.98 20.12 1.96
N ARG A 151 -10.23 19.72 3.20
CA ARG A 151 -11.46 20.01 3.92
C ARG A 151 -11.17 20.84 5.15
N VAL A 152 -11.76 22.02 5.18
CA VAL A 152 -11.86 22.82 6.39
C VAL A 152 -13.04 22.29 7.20
N LEU A 153 -12.75 21.67 8.34
CA LEU A 153 -13.73 21.34 9.37
C LEU A 153 -13.93 22.57 10.27
N GLY A 154 -15.18 22.80 10.65
CA GLY A 154 -15.58 23.90 11.51
C GLY A 154 -16.07 25.15 10.76
N SER A 155 -16.33 26.20 11.52
CA SER A 155 -17.04 27.38 11.05
C SER A 155 -16.16 28.63 10.83
N THR A 156 -14.84 28.51 11.02
CA THR A 156 -13.89 29.63 10.92
C THR A 156 -12.78 29.38 9.91
N PRO A 157 -12.42 30.36 9.07
CA PRO A 157 -11.23 30.29 8.22
C PRO A 157 -9.94 30.06 9.01
N ILE A 158 -9.04 29.28 8.44
CA ILE A 158 -7.72 28.92 8.99
C ILE A 158 -6.64 29.60 8.17
N ASN A 159 -5.64 30.18 8.84
CA ASN A 159 -4.44 30.68 8.17
C ASN A 159 -3.34 29.63 8.30
N PHE A 160 -2.65 29.35 7.20
CA PHE A 160 -1.64 28.31 7.13
C PHE A 160 -0.55 28.66 6.11
N GLU A 161 0.64 28.13 6.32
CA GLU A 161 1.68 28.07 5.29
C GLU A 161 1.64 26.67 4.67
N SER A 162 2.08 26.54 3.43
CA SER A 162 2.06 25.26 2.72
C SER A 162 3.31 25.09 1.87
N GLY A 163 3.59 23.85 1.49
CA GLY A 163 4.73 23.54 0.64
C GLY A 163 4.84 22.05 0.39
N PHE A 164 5.93 21.66 -0.24
CA PHE A 164 6.29 20.26 -0.35
C PHE A 164 7.76 20.03 -0.10
N ARG A 165 8.06 18.80 0.27
CA ARG A 165 9.41 18.34 0.58
C ARG A 165 9.66 17.02 -0.10
N VAL A 166 10.86 16.87 -0.65
CA VAL A 166 11.34 15.62 -1.24
C VAL A 166 12.51 15.11 -0.41
N ASP A 167 12.38 13.88 0.08
CA ASP A 167 13.41 13.17 0.84
C ASP A 167 14.03 12.05 -0.01
N TYR A 168 15.35 11.91 0.07
CA TYR A 168 16.11 10.78 -0.48
C TYR A 168 17.27 10.43 0.46
N GLU A 169 17.20 9.27 1.09
CA GLU A 169 18.19 8.85 2.10
C GLU A 169 18.42 9.94 3.16
N ASP A 170 19.65 10.46 3.28
CA ASP A 170 20.02 11.54 4.20
C ASP A 170 19.86 12.96 3.60
N GLN A 171 19.39 13.05 2.35
CA GLN A 171 19.21 14.32 1.63
C GLN A 171 17.73 14.73 1.62
N PHE A 172 17.50 16.04 1.61
CA PHE A 172 16.16 16.57 1.40
C PHE A 172 16.18 17.90 0.65
N TRP A 173 15.11 18.16 -0.07
CA TRP A 173 14.81 19.43 -0.74
C TRP A 173 13.44 19.89 -0.24
N ASP A 174 13.41 21.07 0.36
CA ASP A 174 12.18 21.65 0.91
C ASP A 174 11.80 22.88 0.08
N MET A 175 10.55 22.91 -0.38
CA MET A 175 9.97 23.91 -1.25
C MET A 175 8.71 24.48 -0.59
N PRO A 176 8.88 25.40 0.37
CA PRO A 176 7.76 26.16 0.91
C PRO A 176 7.20 27.08 -0.18
N ASN A 177 5.88 27.23 -0.21
CA ASN A 177 5.23 28.24 -1.03
C ASN A 177 5.71 29.64 -0.63
N SER A 178 5.77 30.54 -1.60
CA SER A 178 6.18 31.93 -1.41
C SER A 178 5.13 32.82 -0.73
N PHE A 179 3.95 32.27 -0.41
CA PHE A 179 2.81 32.96 0.18
C PHE A 179 2.11 32.12 1.25
N ALA A 180 1.55 32.80 2.24
CA ALA A 180 0.64 32.19 3.21
C ALA A 180 -0.80 32.15 2.66
N ASN A 181 -1.55 31.13 3.06
CA ASN A 181 -2.93 30.91 2.65
C ASN A 181 -3.90 31.29 3.77
N THR A 182 -5.10 31.72 3.36
CA THR A 182 -6.27 31.83 4.23
C THR A 182 -7.37 30.98 3.62
N SER A 183 -7.79 29.94 4.34
CA SER A 183 -8.75 28.96 3.87
C SER A 183 -10.13 29.57 3.61
N GLY A 184 -10.87 28.98 2.67
CA GLY A 184 -12.33 29.09 2.64
C GLY A 184 -12.98 28.27 3.77
N LEU A 185 -14.25 27.91 3.58
CA LEU A 185 -14.96 26.93 4.42
C LEU A 185 -15.37 25.74 3.55
N GLY A 186 -15.44 24.55 4.13
CA GLY A 186 -15.77 23.32 3.40
C GLY A 186 -14.59 22.80 2.58
N ILE A 187 -14.87 22.29 1.39
CA ILE A 187 -13.85 21.77 0.48
C ILE A 187 -13.17 22.95 -0.23
N ILE A 188 -11.85 22.98 -0.20
CA ILE A 188 -11.02 24.00 -0.85
C ILE A 188 -9.90 23.33 -1.66
N GLU A 189 -9.31 24.13 -2.55
CA GLU A 189 -8.15 23.76 -3.36
C GLU A 189 -7.00 24.70 -2.99
N THR A 190 -5.83 24.13 -2.68
CA THR A 190 -4.59 24.86 -2.42
C THR A 190 -3.57 24.56 -3.51
N LEU A 191 -3.00 25.62 -4.08
CA LEU A 191 -1.92 25.49 -5.06
C LEU A 191 -0.58 25.36 -4.35
N ILE A 192 0.24 24.36 -4.69
CA ILE A 192 1.66 24.31 -4.28
C ILE A 192 2.59 24.55 -5.47
N GLU A 193 3.59 25.39 -5.26
CA GLU A 193 4.57 25.83 -6.25
C GLU A 193 5.56 24.71 -6.59
N SER A 194 5.26 23.92 -7.62
CA SER A 194 6.03 22.73 -8.03
C SER A 194 6.52 22.76 -9.49
N ASP A 195 6.15 23.77 -10.27
CA ASP A 195 6.35 23.84 -11.72
C ASP A 195 7.81 23.78 -12.18
N ASP A 196 8.74 24.32 -11.39
CA ASP A 196 10.17 24.34 -11.69
C ASP A 196 10.95 23.16 -11.09
N TYR A 197 10.29 22.23 -10.40
CA TYR A 197 10.97 21.12 -9.76
C TYR A 197 11.30 19.97 -10.72
N VAL A 198 12.50 19.41 -10.55
CA VAL A 198 12.96 18.21 -11.24
C VAL A 198 13.69 17.33 -10.24
N PHE A 199 13.36 16.03 -10.21
CA PHE A 199 14.07 15.09 -9.34
C PHE A 199 15.57 15.04 -9.68
N PRO A 200 16.46 15.11 -8.67
CA PRO A 200 17.90 15.12 -8.90
C PRO A 200 18.36 13.75 -9.44
N THR A 201 19.04 13.76 -10.58
CA THR A 201 19.42 12.53 -11.31
C THR A 201 20.79 11.98 -10.95
N ASP A 202 21.56 12.72 -10.16
CA ASP A 202 22.90 12.39 -9.69
C ASP A 202 22.91 11.65 -8.35
N VAL A 203 21.74 11.47 -7.71
CA VAL A 203 21.62 10.77 -6.42
C VAL A 203 21.92 9.28 -6.51
N ASN A 204 21.68 8.65 -7.67
CA ASN A 204 21.89 7.22 -7.86
C ASN A 204 22.13 6.84 -9.34
N ASP A 205 22.88 5.77 -9.57
CA ASP A 205 23.20 5.28 -10.91
C ASP A 205 22.13 4.34 -11.50
N THR A 206 21.39 3.60 -10.67
CA THR A 206 20.57 2.46 -11.07
C THR A 206 19.08 2.62 -10.77
N CYS A 207 18.70 3.09 -9.59
CA CYS A 207 17.33 3.38 -9.23
C CYS A 207 17.23 4.44 -8.12
N ALA A 208 16.10 5.13 -8.05
CA ALA A 208 15.84 6.09 -6.99
C ALA A 208 14.39 5.98 -6.53
N VAL A 209 14.17 6.04 -5.22
CA VAL A 209 12.83 6.15 -4.63
C VAL A 209 12.87 7.37 -3.73
N PHE A 210 12.05 8.36 -4.04
CA PHE A 210 11.95 9.60 -3.27
C PHE A 210 10.68 9.59 -2.45
N THR A 211 10.73 9.99 -1.19
CA THR A 211 9.50 10.27 -0.44
C THR A 211 9.13 11.72 -0.67
N VAL A 212 7.99 11.97 -1.28
CA VAL A 212 7.43 13.31 -1.48
C VAL A 212 6.39 13.55 -0.41
N LYS A 213 6.44 14.71 0.23
CA LYS A 213 5.52 15.13 1.30
C LYS A 213 4.92 16.47 0.94
N PHE A 214 3.61 16.57 0.94
CA PHE A 214 2.92 17.85 0.92
C PHE A 214 2.47 18.18 2.34
N TYR A 215 2.72 19.42 2.77
CA TYR A 215 2.49 19.81 4.16
C TYR A 215 1.81 21.16 4.29
N HIS A 216 1.12 21.30 5.42
CA HIS A 216 0.65 22.54 5.99
C HIS A 216 1.35 22.83 7.31
N GLU A 217 1.73 24.08 7.52
CA GLU A 217 2.16 24.57 8.83
C GLU A 217 0.99 25.32 9.48
N ILE A 218 0.34 24.64 10.42
CA ILE A 218 -0.84 25.13 11.15
C ILE A 218 -0.61 24.96 12.65
N ALA A 219 -1.13 25.91 13.42
CA ALA A 219 -1.21 25.78 14.87
C ALA A 219 -2.56 25.17 15.25
N ASP A 220 -2.71 23.86 15.08
CA ASP A 220 -3.93 23.13 15.42
C ASP A 220 -3.69 21.96 16.42
N GLY A 221 -4.76 21.20 16.69
CA GLY A 221 -4.73 20.04 17.59
C GLY A 221 -4.46 18.70 16.91
N THR A 222 -4.44 18.63 15.58
CA THR A 222 -4.46 17.38 14.79
C THR A 222 -3.40 17.39 13.69
N GLN A 223 -2.14 17.46 14.11
CA GLN A 223 -0.97 17.47 13.21
C GLN A 223 -0.88 16.28 12.23
N ALA A 224 -1.65 15.20 12.45
CA ALA A 224 -1.66 14.02 11.59
C ALA A 224 -2.24 14.31 10.19
N ASN A 225 -3.13 15.30 10.06
CA ASN A 225 -3.82 15.61 8.80
C ASN A 225 -3.21 16.80 8.05
N ASP A 226 -2.15 17.39 8.62
CA ASP A 226 -1.38 18.49 8.04
C ASP A 226 -0.40 18.02 6.97
N THR A 227 -0.12 16.73 6.86
CA THR A 227 0.89 16.21 5.91
C THR A 227 0.42 14.92 5.25
N THR A 228 0.54 14.87 3.93
CA THR A 228 0.39 13.64 3.15
C THR A 228 1.69 13.31 2.45
N SER A 229 1.90 12.03 2.13
CA SER A 229 3.14 11.58 1.50
C SER A 229 2.95 10.38 0.60
N TYR A 230 3.78 10.30 -0.44
CA TYR A 230 3.88 9.14 -1.32
C TYR A 230 5.33 8.88 -1.73
N GLU A 231 5.58 7.72 -2.34
CA GLU A 231 6.87 7.38 -2.92
C GLU A 231 6.87 7.61 -4.43
N GLN A 232 7.73 8.51 -4.91
CA GLN A 232 8.03 8.60 -6.32
C GLN A 232 9.07 7.52 -6.67
N VAL A 233 8.65 6.54 -7.46
CA VAL A 233 9.47 5.36 -7.76
C VAL A 233 10.11 5.44 -9.14
N PHE A 234 11.45 5.42 -9.16
CA PHE A 234 12.25 5.27 -10.37
C PHE A 234 13.07 3.99 -10.35
N THR A 235 12.51 2.91 -10.88
CA THR A 235 13.15 1.59 -10.90
C THR A 235 13.31 1.06 -12.32
N ASN A 236 12.64 -0.03 -12.69
CA ASN A 236 12.70 -0.65 -14.01
C ASN A 236 11.32 -0.99 -14.57
N TYR A 237 10.25 -0.35 -14.10
CA TYR A 237 8.91 -0.52 -14.65
C TYR A 237 8.20 0.82 -14.81
N TYR A 238 7.19 0.86 -15.68
CA TYR A 238 6.22 1.96 -15.73
C TYR A 238 4.99 1.60 -14.90
N ALA A 239 4.41 2.58 -14.22
CA ALA A 239 3.10 2.46 -13.57
C ALA A 239 2.27 3.72 -13.81
N TYR A 240 0.99 3.52 -14.10
CA TYR A 240 -0.03 4.56 -14.11
C TYR A 240 -0.77 4.63 -12.76
N ASP A 241 -0.81 3.50 -12.05
CA ASP A 241 -1.54 3.33 -10.80
C ASP A 241 -0.68 3.69 -9.59
N ASP A 242 -1.29 4.15 -8.50
CA ASP A 242 -0.59 4.52 -7.26
C ASP A 242 -0.22 3.32 -6.37
N GLY A 243 -0.69 2.12 -6.73
CA GLY A 243 -0.41 0.88 -6.02
C GLY A 243 -1.50 0.42 -5.07
N SER A 244 -2.68 1.03 -5.03
CA SER A 244 -3.87 0.45 -4.41
C SER A 244 -5.01 0.18 -5.39
N ALA A 245 -5.80 -0.85 -5.10
CA ALA A 245 -7.01 -1.17 -5.86
C ALA A 245 -8.26 -0.88 -5.03
N GLU A 246 -9.07 0.08 -5.46
CA GLU A 246 -10.37 0.33 -4.82
C GLU A 246 -11.48 -0.51 -5.48
N LYS A 247 -11.31 -0.92 -6.74
CA LYS A 247 -12.25 -1.81 -7.45
C LYS A 247 -11.54 -2.92 -8.22
N ALA A 248 -12.34 -3.83 -8.76
CA ALA A 248 -11.92 -4.81 -9.73
C ALA A 248 -12.38 -4.45 -11.15
N TYR A 249 -11.63 -4.90 -12.15
CA TYR A 249 -12.03 -4.93 -13.56
C TYR A 249 -11.73 -6.29 -14.16
N ALA A 250 -12.59 -6.80 -15.04
CA ALA A 250 -12.39 -8.07 -15.72
C ALA A 250 -13.08 -8.08 -17.08
N LEU A 251 -12.63 -8.99 -17.96
CA LEU A 251 -13.37 -9.39 -19.15
C LEU A 251 -14.07 -10.73 -18.86
N ASN A 252 -15.15 -11.00 -19.60
CA ASN A 252 -16.02 -12.17 -19.38
C ASN A 252 -16.18 -13.02 -20.64
N VAL A 253 -15.14 -13.11 -21.47
CA VAL A 253 -15.18 -13.81 -22.76
C VAL A 253 -13.88 -14.60 -22.97
N ALA A 254 -14.01 -15.89 -23.28
CA ALA A 254 -12.88 -16.74 -23.66
C ALA A 254 -12.10 -16.18 -24.85
N GLY A 255 -10.78 -16.14 -24.75
CA GLY A 255 -9.91 -15.49 -25.73
C GLY A 255 -9.96 -13.96 -25.69
N GLY A 256 -10.60 -13.36 -24.69
CA GLY A 256 -10.60 -11.92 -24.45
C GLY A 256 -9.19 -11.39 -24.27
N LYS A 257 -8.92 -10.20 -24.80
CA LYS A 257 -7.62 -9.55 -24.70
C LYS A 257 -7.73 -8.23 -23.97
N LEU A 258 -6.75 -7.96 -23.12
CA LEU A 258 -6.57 -6.68 -22.46
C LEU A 258 -5.19 -6.14 -22.81
N ALA A 259 -5.10 -4.88 -23.18
CA ALA A 259 -3.87 -4.23 -23.59
C ALA A 259 -3.82 -2.80 -23.06
N MET A 260 -2.78 -2.48 -22.29
CA MET A 260 -2.52 -1.11 -21.83
C MET A 260 -1.38 -0.49 -22.63
N ARG A 261 -1.59 0.73 -23.10
CA ARG A 261 -0.65 1.53 -23.88
C ARG A 261 0.43 2.11 -22.99
N PHE A 262 1.68 2.05 -23.44
CA PHE A 262 2.82 2.72 -22.83
C PHE A 262 3.71 3.32 -23.92
N ARG A 263 4.65 4.19 -23.53
CA ARG A 263 5.67 4.71 -24.44
C ARG A 263 7.06 4.54 -23.84
N ALA A 264 7.90 3.76 -24.52
CA ALA A 264 9.31 3.66 -24.20
C ALA A 264 10.04 4.91 -24.70
N GLU A 265 10.57 5.72 -23.79
CA GLU A 265 11.33 6.92 -24.13
C GLU A 265 12.68 6.59 -24.75
N SER A 266 13.30 5.54 -24.25
CA SER A 266 14.54 5.00 -24.80
C SER A 266 14.28 3.57 -25.29
N PRO A 267 14.89 3.15 -26.40
CA PRO A 267 14.81 1.76 -26.85
C PRO A 267 15.29 0.81 -25.75
N ASP A 268 14.46 -0.17 -25.41
CA ASP A 268 14.75 -1.13 -24.33
C ASP A 268 13.99 -2.45 -24.57
N SER A 269 14.16 -3.44 -23.69
CA SER A 269 13.49 -4.73 -23.77
C SER A 269 12.57 -4.95 -22.57
N LEU A 270 11.33 -5.32 -22.84
CA LEU A 270 10.39 -5.84 -21.84
C LEU A 270 10.85 -7.23 -21.41
N ILE A 271 10.93 -7.48 -20.10
CA ILE A 271 11.29 -8.77 -19.52
C ILE A 271 10.13 -9.44 -18.79
N GLY A 272 9.10 -8.67 -18.44
CA GLY A 272 7.90 -9.17 -17.80
C GLY A 272 6.90 -8.07 -17.50
N MET A 273 5.94 -8.38 -16.64
CA MET A 273 4.93 -7.45 -16.18
C MET A 273 4.57 -7.76 -14.73
N PHE A 274 4.46 -6.72 -13.90
CA PHE A 274 3.77 -6.85 -12.63
C PHE A 274 2.27 -6.66 -12.87
N ILE A 275 1.45 -7.58 -12.35
CA ILE A 275 -0.01 -7.48 -12.39
C ILE A 275 -0.53 -7.65 -10.97
N HIS A 276 -1.45 -6.78 -10.56
CA HIS A 276 -2.24 -6.99 -9.34
C HIS A 276 -3.59 -7.60 -9.70
N PHE A 277 -3.86 -8.81 -9.19
CA PHE A 277 -5.19 -9.40 -9.20
C PHE A 277 -5.84 -9.16 -7.84
N THR A 278 -7.02 -8.53 -7.86
CA THR A 278 -7.79 -8.24 -6.65
C THR A 278 -8.72 -9.41 -6.36
N PRO A 279 -8.68 -10.02 -5.16
CA PRO A 279 -9.70 -10.98 -4.73
C PRO A 279 -11.08 -10.33 -4.82
N PHE A 280 -11.99 -10.91 -5.59
CA PHE A 280 -13.31 -10.33 -5.82
C PHE A 280 -14.30 -11.40 -6.28
N GLN A 281 -15.26 -11.74 -5.43
CA GLN A 281 -16.35 -12.72 -5.64
C GLN A 281 -15.91 -14.16 -5.87
N ASP A 282 -15.25 -14.42 -7.00
CA ASP A 282 -14.88 -15.75 -7.47
C ASP A 282 -13.38 -16.02 -7.26
N ASN A 283 -13.03 -17.27 -6.95
CA ASN A 283 -11.65 -17.74 -6.96
C ASN A 283 -11.27 -18.12 -8.40
N ASN A 284 -10.21 -17.50 -8.91
CA ASN A 284 -9.69 -17.71 -10.27
C ASN A 284 -8.23 -18.23 -10.27
N ASP A 285 -7.77 -18.88 -9.20
CA ASP A 285 -6.37 -19.33 -9.04
C ASP A 285 -5.93 -20.32 -10.14
N ASP A 286 -6.89 -21.13 -10.62
CA ASP A 286 -6.68 -22.15 -11.65
C ASP A 286 -6.95 -21.62 -13.08
N GLU A 287 -7.36 -20.36 -13.23
CA GLU A 287 -7.61 -19.75 -14.54
C GLU A 287 -6.30 -19.41 -15.24
N LEU A 288 -6.31 -19.55 -16.57
CA LEU A 288 -5.11 -19.40 -17.37
C LEU A 288 -5.17 -18.18 -18.28
N PHE A 289 -4.04 -17.51 -18.40
CA PHE A 289 -3.81 -16.44 -19.35
C PHE A 289 -2.43 -16.52 -19.98
N LEU A 290 -2.27 -15.79 -21.06
CA LEU A 290 -1.02 -15.62 -21.78
C LEU A 290 -0.63 -14.15 -21.81
N LEU A 291 0.59 -13.83 -21.37
CA LEU A 291 1.14 -12.49 -21.52
C LEU A 291 1.40 -12.16 -23.00
N ARG A 292 1.10 -10.93 -23.40
CA ARG A 292 1.30 -10.43 -24.77
C ARG A 292 1.82 -9.00 -24.78
N ALA A 293 2.44 -8.65 -25.90
CA ALA A 293 2.80 -7.29 -26.25
C ALA A 293 2.49 -7.04 -27.73
N TRP A 294 1.98 -5.86 -28.05
CA TRP A 294 1.59 -5.43 -29.39
C TRP A 294 2.26 -4.11 -29.74
N GLY A 295 2.59 -3.92 -31.02
CA GLY A 295 3.05 -2.64 -31.53
C GLY A 295 1.91 -1.64 -31.65
N ASP A 296 2.23 -0.39 -31.96
CA ASP A 296 1.23 0.62 -32.30
C ASP A 296 0.68 0.42 -33.72
N ASN A 297 -0.64 0.63 -33.87
CA ASN A 297 -1.32 0.74 -35.14
C ASN A 297 -2.25 1.96 -35.10
N ALA A 298 -1.67 3.15 -35.25
CA ALA A 298 -2.39 4.42 -35.30
C ALA A 298 -3.19 4.73 -34.01
N GLY A 299 -2.60 4.44 -32.86
CA GLY A 299 -3.20 4.70 -31.55
C GLY A 299 -4.00 3.53 -30.96
N GLU A 300 -4.04 2.39 -31.64
CA GLU A 300 -4.64 1.12 -31.17
C GLU A 300 -3.59 -0.01 -31.19
N PRO A 301 -3.80 -1.11 -30.42
CA PRO A 301 -2.88 -2.24 -30.47
C PRO A 301 -2.85 -2.90 -31.86
N GLY A 302 -1.64 -3.10 -32.38
CA GLY A 302 -1.34 -3.65 -33.69
C GLY A 302 -0.91 -5.12 -33.68
N ASN A 303 0.13 -5.43 -34.44
CA ASN A 303 0.69 -6.78 -34.51
C ASN A 303 1.40 -7.17 -33.22
N GLU A 304 1.32 -8.45 -32.84
CA GLU A 304 2.10 -9.00 -31.73
C GLU A 304 3.61 -8.82 -31.99
N LEU A 305 4.34 -8.35 -30.97
CA LEU A 305 5.77 -8.06 -31.06
C LEU A 305 6.63 -9.31 -30.84
N ALA A 306 6.11 -10.30 -30.13
CA ALA A 306 6.76 -11.58 -29.90
C ALA A 306 5.74 -12.68 -29.64
N GLU A 307 6.16 -13.92 -29.86
CA GLU A 307 5.42 -15.10 -29.46
C GLU A 307 5.74 -15.45 -28.01
N ASN A 308 4.70 -15.71 -27.21
CA ASN A 308 4.83 -16.11 -25.82
C ASN A 308 3.85 -17.26 -25.54
N TYR A 309 4.33 -18.39 -25.05
CA TYR A 309 3.56 -19.63 -24.99
C TYR A 309 3.36 -20.15 -23.56
N ALA A 310 4.09 -19.60 -22.59
CA ALA A 310 3.92 -19.95 -21.19
C ALA A 310 2.56 -19.46 -20.67
N PHE A 311 1.67 -20.40 -20.36
CA PHE A 311 0.46 -20.11 -19.59
C PHE A 311 0.85 -19.72 -18.17
N GLN A 312 0.20 -18.66 -17.69
CA GLN A 312 0.30 -18.13 -16.34
C GLN A 312 -1.08 -18.17 -15.69
N SER A 313 -1.13 -18.11 -14.37
CA SER A 313 -2.39 -17.99 -13.62
C SER A 313 -2.36 -16.80 -12.64
N PRO A 314 -3.51 -16.22 -12.30
CA PRO A 314 -3.60 -15.20 -11.26
C PRO A 314 -2.98 -15.69 -9.95
N ASN A 315 -2.27 -14.80 -9.27
CA ASN A 315 -1.67 -15.10 -7.98
C ASN A 315 -2.22 -14.16 -6.92
N TYR A 316 -2.82 -14.74 -5.89
CA TYR A 316 -3.39 -14.03 -4.75
C TYR A 316 -2.58 -14.33 -3.50
N TYR A 317 -2.18 -13.28 -2.79
CA TYR A 317 -1.33 -13.41 -1.62
C TYR A 317 -2.18 -13.40 -0.34
N GLU A 318 -1.90 -14.32 0.58
CA GLU A 318 -2.56 -14.37 1.90
C GLU A 318 -2.07 -13.26 2.84
N ASN A 319 -0.87 -12.74 2.61
CA ASN A 319 -0.24 -11.71 3.43
C ASN A 319 0.01 -10.45 2.59
N GLY A 320 -0.54 -9.32 3.08
CA GLY A 320 -0.43 -8.02 2.42
C GLY A 320 -1.64 -7.71 1.53
N TYR A 321 -1.94 -6.43 1.42
CA TYR A 321 -2.95 -5.89 0.51
C TYR A 321 -2.24 -5.28 -0.70
N ASN A 322 -2.91 -5.21 -1.85
CA ASN A 322 -2.39 -4.60 -3.08
C ASN A 322 -1.03 -5.15 -3.56
N VAL A 323 -0.80 -6.45 -3.34
CA VAL A 323 0.47 -7.10 -3.71
C VAL A 323 0.47 -7.48 -5.19
N PHE A 324 1.56 -7.17 -5.89
CA PHE A 324 1.75 -7.50 -7.29
C PHE A 324 2.42 -8.86 -7.48
N ALA A 325 1.99 -9.59 -8.51
CA ALA A 325 2.71 -10.76 -9.00
C ALA A 325 3.52 -10.40 -10.25
N TYR A 326 4.76 -10.90 -10.31
CA TYR A 326 5.62 -10.77 -11.47
C TYR A 326 5.41 -11.94 -12.43
N TYR A 327 5.18 -11.63 -13.69
CA TYR A 327 5.04 -12.60 -14.77
C TYR A 327 6.08 -12.32 -15.84
N GLU A 328 6.93 -13.30 -16.14
CA GLU A 328 7.99 -13.17 -17.14
C GLU A 328 7.48 -13.42 -18.57
N TYR A 329 8.07 -12.74 -19.54
CA TYR A 329 7.96 -13.12 -20.95
C TYR A 329 8.93 -14.28 -21.25
N ASP A 330 8.56 -15.20 -22.14
CA ASP A 330 9.43 -16.30 -22.57
C ASP A 330 10.81 -15.81 -23.06
N ASN A 331 10.84 -14.65 -23.73
CA ASN A 331 12.05 -13.96 -24.18
C ASN A 331 11.87 -12.44 -24.06
N PRO A 332 12.96 -11.67 -23.86
CA PRO A 332 12.88 -10.22 -23.87
C PRO A 332 12.28 -9.67 -25.18
N ILE A 333 11.35 -8.73 -25.07
CA ILE A 333 10.65 -8.13 -26.21
C ILE A 333 11.15 -6.71 -26.43
N PHE A 334 11.80 -6.46 -27.56
CA PHE A 334 12.30 -5.13 -27.90
C PHE A 334 11.15 -4.14 -28.17
N VAL A 335 11.23 -2.96 -27.57
CA VAL A 335 10.27 -1.85 -27.75
C VAL A 335 11.00 -0.52 -27.95
N ASP A 336 10.43 0.32 -28.81
CA ASP A 336 10.91 1.67 -29.10
C ASP A 336 9.68 2.54 -29.44
N GLY A 337 9.45 3.60 -28.65
CA GLY A 337 8.25 4.42 -28.76
C GLY A 337 6.99 3.73 -28.20
N THR A 338 5.85 3.94 -28.85
CA THR A 338 4.55 3.45 -28.37
C THR A 338 4.41 1.94 -28.55
N PHE A 339 3.98 1.26 -27.49
CA PHE A 339 3.66 -0.16 -27.50
C PHE A 339 2.50 -0.43 -26.54
N TYR A 340 1.99 -1.65 -26.58
CA TYR A 340 0.92 -2.12 -25.71
C TYR A 340 1.33 -3.43 -25.06
N CYS A 341 1.02 -3.62 -23.79
CA CYS A 341 1.24 -4.89 -23.09
C CYS A 341 0.01 -5.28 -22.28
N GLY A 342 -0.17 -6.58 -22.06
CA GLY A 342 -1.29 -7.10 -21.30
C GLY A 342 -1.40 -8.61 -21.48
N MET A 343 -2.62 -9.11 -21.61
CA MET A 343 -2.87 -10.55 -21.65
C MET A 343 -3.97 -10.98 -22.61
N VAL A 344 -4.01 -12.29 -22.85
CA VAL A 344 -5.11 -13.02 -23.49
C VAL A 344 -5.61 -14.08 -22.50
N GLN A 345 -6.89 -14.07 -22.15
CA GLN A 345 -7.48 -15.06 -21.25
C GLN A 345 -7.89 -16.33 -22.00
N ASP A 346 -7.71 -17.50 -21.37
CA ASP A 346 -8.10 -18.79 -21.95
C ASP A 346 -9.61 -19.03 -21.82
N SER A 347 -10.19 -18.71 -20.67
CA SER A 347 -11.58 -18.97 -20.31
C SER A 347 -12.45 -17.72 -20.31
N GLU A 348 -13.76 -17.88 -20.10
CA GLU A 348 -14.70 -16.77 -19.91
C GLU A 348 -14.75 -16.24 -18.46
N SER A 349 -13.96 -16.82 -17.55
CA SER A 349 -13.92 -16.44 -16.14
C SER A 349 -13.41 -15.01 -15.96
N SER A 350 -14.03 -14.28 -15.05
CA SER A 350 -13.69 -12.89 -14.75
C SER A 350 -12.42 -12.81 -13.90
N MET A 351 -11.26 -12.79 -14.56
CA MET A 351 -9.99 -12.53 -13.88
C MET A 351 -9.93 -11.06 -13.44
N ASN A 352 -10.17 -10.84 -12.15
CA ASN A 352 -10.32 -9.52 -11.55
C ASN A 352 -8.96 -8.83 -11.35
N PHE A 353 -8.63 -7.93 -12.27
CA PHE A 353 -7.53 -7.00 -12.14
C PHE A 353 -7.86 -5.92 -11.11
N GLY A 354 -6.87 -5.49 -10.34
CA GLY A 354 -6.99 -4.25 -9.57
C GLY A 354 -7.27 -3.07 -10.48
N ASN A 355 -8.21 -2.24 -10.06
CA ASN A 355 -8.57 -0.98 -10.72
C ASN A 355 -8.48 0.12 -9.67
N ASP A 356 -7.34 0.81 -9.68
CA ASP A 356 -7.04 2.02 -8.90
C ASP A 356 -8.05 3.11 -9.29
N LYS A 357 -8.66 3.77 -8.30
CA LYS A 357 -9.61 4.86 -8.46
C LYS A 357 -9.08 6.23 -8.07
N ASN A 358 -7.87 6.29 -7.52
CA ASN A 358 -7.15 7.52 -7.25
C ASN A 358 -6.52 8.06 -8.55
N THR A 359 -6.19 7.19 -9.50
CA THR A 359 -5.74 7.56 -10.85
C THR A 359 -6.77 7.20 -11.94
N ASN A 360 -6.66 7.78 -13.14
CA ASN A 360 -7.64 7.58 -14.21
C ASN A 360 -7.04 7.51 -15.62
N SER A 361 -6.14 6.55 -15.85
CA SER A 361 -5.44 6.39 -17.12
C SER A 361 -6.16 5.45 -18.10
N ASN A 362 -7.17 4.69 -17.65
CA ASN A 362 -7.89 3.74 -18.50
C ASN A 362 -8.54 4.38 -19.74
N PRO A 363 -9.26 5.52 -19.65
CA PRO A 363 -9.95 6.12 -20.79
C PRO A 363 -9.05 6.47 -21.96
N GLU A 364 -7.74 6.62 -21.74
CA GLU A 364 -6.77 6.97 -22.77
C GLU A 364 -5.83 5.81 -23.16
N ASN A 365 -5.58 4.88 -22.23
CA ASN A 365 -4.52 3.90 -22.38
C ASN A 365 -4.99 2.44 -22.39
N LEU A 366 -6.20 2.13 -21.90
CA LEU A 366 -6.67 0.75 -21.80
C LEU A 366 -7.55 0.34 -22.99
N PHE A 367 -7.20 -0.78 -23.61
CA PHE A 367 -7.92 -1.36 -24.74
C PHE A 367 -8.30 -2.81 -24.44
N TYR A 368 -9.44 -3.24 -24.96
CA TYR A 368 -9.89 -4.62 -24.87
C TYR A 368 -10.41 -5.14 -26.20
N GLN A 369 -10.36 -6.46 -26.38
CA GLN A 369 -10.93 -7.16 -27.52
C GLN A 369 -11.75 -8.34 -26.98
N LEU A 370 -13.04 -8.42 -27.35
CA LEU A 370 -13.92 -9.52 -26.93
C LEU A 370 -14.01 -10.57 -28.03
N GLY A 371 -13.46 -11.76 -27.78
CA GLY A 371 -13.54 -12.92 -28.67
C GLY A 371 -12.61 -12.89 -29.88
N LEU A 372 -12.52 -14.05 -30.55
CA LEU A 372 -11.65 -14.25 -31.72
C LEU A 372 -12.08 -13.38 -32.91
N GLY A 373 -11.22 -12.43 -33.30
CA GLY A 373 -11.43 -11.58 -34.47
C GLY A 373 -12.33 -10.37 -34.24
N GLY A 374 -12.58 -9.98 -32.97
CA GLY A 374 -13.19 -8.68 -32.66
C GLY A 374 -12.28 -7.50 -33.04
N GLU A 375 -12.79 -6.28 -33.04
CA GLU A 375 -11.94 -5.09 -33.13
C GLU A 375 -11.44 -4.69 -31.74
N TRP A 376 -10.31 -3.99 -31.65
CA TRP A 376 -9.91 -3.35 -30.40
C TRP A 376 -10.90 -2.25 -30.05
N GLN A 377 -11.24 -2.15 -28.77
CA GLN A 377 -12.11 -1.12 -28.23
C GLN A 377 -11.37 -0.43 -27.09
N GLN A 378 -11.42 0.90 -27.07
CA GLN A 378 -10.91 1.70 -25.97
C GLN A 378 -11.86 1.59 -24.79
N SER A 379 -11.32 1.28 -23.61
CA SER A 379 -12.11 1.19 -22.38
C SER A 379 -12.54 2.59 -21.94
N SER A 380 -13.77 2.72 -21.47
CA SER A 380 -14.30 3.97 -20.90
C SER A 380 -14.47 3.91 -19.39
N ILE A 381 -14.10 2.78 -18.77
CA ILE A 381 -14.15 2.62 -17.32
C ILE A 381 -13.24 3.67 -16.69
N GLN A 382 -13.70 4.29 -15.62
CA GLN A 382 -12.86 5.17 -14.82
C GLN A 382 -11.88 4.34 -13.98
N GLY A 383 -10.72 4.90 -13.67
CA GLY A 383 -9.66 4.26 -12.90
C GLY A 383 -8.42 3.95 -13.74
N THR A 384 -7.50 3.20 -13.15
CA THR A 384 -6.33 2.64 -13.80
C THR A 384 -6.22 1.16 -13.47
N VAL A 385 -6.21 0.31 -14.50
CA VAL A 385 -5.91 -1.10 -14.32
C VAL A 385 -4.45 -1.29 -13.92
N MET A 386 -4.20 -2.07 -12.87
CA MET A 386 -2.88 -2.25 -12.27
C MET A 386 -2.03 -3.28 -13.03
N MET A 387 -1.46 -2.84 -14.15
CA MET A 387 -0.48 -3.59 -14.94
C MET A 387 0.75 -2.71 -15.21
N ARG A 388 1.94 -3.22 -14.88
CA ARG A 388 3.18 -2.45 -14.90
C ARG A 388 4.24 -3.19 -15.73
N PRO A 389 4.53 -2.76 -16.98
CA PRO A 389 5.55 -3.41 -17.80
C PRO A 389 6.93 -3.24 -17.18
N VAL A 390 7.68 -4.33 -17.12
CA VAL A 390 9.02 -4.40 -16.52
C VAL A 390 10.06 -4.49 -17.62
N PHE A 391 11.09 -3.66 -17.50
CA PHE A 391 12.16 -3.50 -18.46
C PHE A 391 13.48 -4.04 -17.95
N GLN A 392 14.36 -4.34 -18.91
CA GLN A 392 15.76 -4.61 -18.63
C GLN A 392 16.47 -3.37 -18.06
N ALA A 393 16.09 -2.15 -18.47
CA ALA A 393 16.55 -0.88 -17.92
C ALA A 393 18.09 -0.76 -17.86
N GLY A 394 18.75 -1.21 -18.91
CA GLY A 394 20.22 -1.20 -19.01
C GLY A 394 20.96 -2.22 -18.13
N LYS A 395 20.24 -3.09 -17.40
CA LYS A 395 20.85 -4.18 -16.63
C LYS A 395 21.12 -5.38 -17.53
N THR A 396 22.36 -5.86 -17.58
CA THR A 396 22.69 -7.04 -18.40
C THR A 396 22.19 -8.35 -17.79
N ASP A 397 21.85 -8.37 -16.49
CA ASP A 397 21.36 -9.53 -15.75
C ASP A 397 20.28 -9.11 -14.71
N VAL A 398 19.24 -9.92 -14.57
CA VAL A 398 18.18 -9.76 -13.55
C VAL A 398 18.74 -10.21 -12.20
N TRP A 399 19.21 -9.25 -11.38
CA TRP A 399 19.61 -9.52 -10.01
C TRP A 399 18.44 -9.26 -9.06
N ASN A 400 17.69 -10.32 -8.72
CA ASN A 400 16.91 -10.34 -7.49
C ASN A 400 17.86 -10.63 -6.32
N SER A 401 18.65 -9.64 -5.89
CA SER A 401 19.24 -9.70 -4.56
C SER A 401 18.23 -9.06 -3.62
N ILE A 402 17.61 -9.86 -2.76
CA ILE A 402 17.15 -9.35 -1.47
C ILE A 402 18.42 -8.81 -0.82
N GLY A 403 18.41 -7.54 -0.38
CA GLY A 403 19.51 -7.04 0.42
C GLY A 403 19.67 -7.96 1.62
N GLU A 404 20.77 -8.72 1.69
CA GLU A 404 21.12 -9.38 2.94
C GLU A 404 21.30 -8.25 3.95
N MET A 405 20.39 -8.19 4.93
CA MET A 405 20.53 -7.30 6.06
C MET A 405 21.92 -7.58 6.64
N GLU A 406 22.84 -6.59 6.63
CA GLU A 406 24.22 -6.80 7.08
C GLU A 406 24.20 -7.43 8.47
N GLY A 407 24.43 -8.74 8.52
CA GLY A 407 24.52 -9.48 9.76
C GLY A 407 25.81 -9.07 10.45
N PHE A 408 25.79 -8.94 11.77
CA PHE A 408 27.03 -8.82 12.52
C PHE A 408 27.73 -10.19 12.62
N GLU A 409 29.05 -10.16 12.72
CA GLU A 409 29.84 -11.37 12.93
C GLU A 409 30.01 -11.69 14.42
N PHE A 410 30.05 -12.97 14.78
CA PHE A 410 30.39 -13.40 16.13
C PHE A 410 31.24 -14.68 16.14
N LEU A 411 32.16 -14.75 17.09
CA LEU A 411 33.00 -15.91 17.31
C LEU A 411 32.32 -16.86 18.29
N MET A 412 32.43 -18.15 18.01
CA MET A 412 31.84 -19.20 18.84
C MET A 412 32.82 -20.36 19.02
N TYR A 413 33.16 -20.69 20.27
CA TYR A 413 34.15 -21.71 20.58
C TYR A 413 33.99 -22.33 21.99
N PRO A 414 34.46 -23.57 22.20
CA PRO A 414 34.99 -24.48 21.20
C PRO A 414 33.86 -25.03 20.31
N ASN A 415 34.21 -25.39 19.08
CA ASN A 415 33.33 -26.14 18.18
C ASN A 415 34.17 -27.26 17.56
N PRO A 416 33.96 -28.54 17.94
CA PRO A 416 32.87 -29.06 18.77
C PRO A 416 32.90 -28.65 20.26
N ALA A 417 31.74 -28.61 20.91
CA ALA A 417 31.55 -28.25 22.33
C ALA A 417 31.07 -29.44 23.16
N SER A 418 31.60 -29.61 24.38
CA SER A 418 31.18 -30.69 25.29
C SER A 418 30.15 -30.23 26.32
N ASN A 419 30.43 -29.13 27.04
CA ASN A 419 29.59 -28.66 28.15
C ASN A 419 29.31 -27.15 28.10
N MET A 420 30.22 -26.38 27.54
CA MET A 420 30.14 -24.93 27.48
C MET A 420 30.49 -24.43 26.09
N LEU A 421 29.78 -23.39 25.67
CA LEU A 421 29.97 -22.68 24.41
C LEU A 421 30.18 -21.20 24.73
N ASN A 422 31.35 -20.66 24.40
CA ASN A 422 31.63 -19.23 24.53
C ASN A 422 31.19 -18.55 23.24
N ILE A 423 30.43 -17.47 23.39
CA ILE A 423 29.88 -16.68 22.31
C ILE A 423 30.40 -15.25 22.48
N TYR A 424 31.12 -14.76 21.48
CA TYR A 424 31.76 -13.45 21.48
C TYR A 424 31.31 -12.67 20.25
N PRO A 425 30.34 -11.75 20.37
CA PRO A 425 29.97 -10.87 19.27
C PRO A 425 31.11 -9.88 18.99
N THR A 426 31.50 -9.75 17.72
CA THR A 426 32.71 -9.02 17.34
C THR A 426 32.52 -7.50 17.38
N ASP A 427 31.29 -7.04 17.13
CA ASP A 427 30.91 -5.62 16.99
C ASP A 427 29.67 -5.22 17.81
N MET A 428 29.44 -5.80 19.00
CA MET A 428 28.31 -5.42 19.85
C MET A 428 28.71 -4.98 21.26
N GLU A 429 28.41 -3.72 21.60
CA GLU A 429 28.48 -3.19 22.98
C GLU A 429 27.15 -3.26 23.74
N ARG A 430 26.04 -3.53 23.05
CA ARG A 430 24.67 -3.58 23.61
C ARG A 430 24.23 -5.01 23.94
N ALA A 431 23.07 -5.14 24.57
CA ALA A 431 22.53 -6.45 24.90
C ALA A 431 22.02 -7.18 23.64
N TYR A 432 21.99 -8.50 23.70
CA TYR A 432 21.50 -9.36 22.63
C TYR A 432 20.80 -10.60 23.21
N SER A 433 20.00 -11.28 22.40
CA SER A 433 19.42 -12.58 22.74
C SER A 433 20.11 -13.71 21.98
N ILE A 434 20.05 -14.91 22.55
CA ILE A 434 20.65 -16.12 22.02
C ILE A 434 19.56 -17.16 21.90
N GLU A 435 19.44 -17.78 20.74
CA GLU A 435 18.54 -18.91 20.52
C GLU A 435 19.31 -20.08 19.92
N VAL A 436 19.06 -21.29 20.42
CA VAL A 436 19.67 -22.51 19.91
C VAL A 436 18.61 -23.40 19.29
N PHE A 437 18.83 -23.82 18.06
CA PHE A 437 17.95 -24.66 17.27
C PHE A 437 18.55 -26.04 17.07
N ASP A 438 17.71 -27.07 17.15
CA ASP A 438 18.04 -28.37 16.59
C ASP A 438 17.87 -28.40 15.05
N LEU A 439 18.21 -29.52 14.42
CA LEU A 439 18.10 -29.70 12.96
C LEU A 439 16.66 -29.65 12.42
N THR A 440 15.64 -29.73 13.28
CA THR A 440 14.24 -29.58 12.88
C THR A 440 13.74 -28.14 12.97
N GLY A 441 14.61 -27.21 13.40
CA GLY A 441 14.26 -25.81 13.60
C GLY A 441 13.55 -25.53 14.93
N LYS A 442 13.51 -26.51 15.85
CA LYS A 442 12.93 -26.32 17.17
C LYS A 442 13.92 -25.60 18.08
N ILE A 443 13.45 -24.56 18.77
CA ILE A 443 14.22 -23.88 19.81
C ILE A 443 14.40 -24.84 21.00
N VAL A 444 15.65 -25.20 21.28
CA VAL A 444 16.05 -26.04 22.41
C VAL A 444 16.67 -25.23 23.57
N ARG A 445 17.06 -23.98 23.30
CA ARG A 445 17.54 -23.02 24.32
C ARG A 445 17.23 -21.59 23.88
N SER A 446 16.93 -20.73 24.84
CA SER A 446 16.80 -19.30 24.62
C SER A 446 17.34 -18.55 25.85
N GLU A 447 18.18 -17.56 25.63
CA GLU A 447 18.73 -16.66 26.63
C GLU A 447 18.47 -15.21 26.19
N SER A 448 18.09 -14.34 27.11
CA SER A 448 17.84 -12.92 26.82
C SER A 448 18.78 -12.03 27.65
N ASN A 449 19.02 -10.81 27.15
CA ASN A 449 19.85 -9.80 27.81
C ASN A 449 21.32 -10.22 28.02
N ALA A 450 21.87 -11.06 27.13
CA ALA A 450 23.30 -11.35 27.12
C ALA A 450 24.10 -10.09 26.73
N ARG A 451 25.30 -9.94 27.30
CA ARG A 451 26.17 -8.77 27.06
C ARG A 451 27.62 -9.24 26.98
N GLN A 452 28.39 -8.64 26.07
CA GLN A 452 29.81 -8.97 25.86
C GLN A 452 30.02 -10.46 25.58
N GLU A 453 31.09 -11.09 26.08
CA GLU A 453 31.28 -12.53 26.01
C GLU A 453 30.27 -13.25 26.90
N TYR A 454 29.47 -14.13 26.30
CA TYR A 454 28.50 -14.95 27.03
C TYR A 454 28.90 -16.42 27.01
N ARG A 455 28.81 -17.08 28.19
CA ARG A 455 29.09 -18.50 28.35
C ARG A 455 27.79 -19.29 28.44
N LEU A 456 27.43 -19.92 27.35
CA LEU A 456 26.24 -20.76 27.27
C LEU A 456 26.56 -22.18 27.74
N ASN A 457 25.83 -22.67 28.73
CA ASN A 457 25.87 -24.09 29.10
C ASN A 457 25.14 -24.89 28.01
N VAL A 458 25.70 -26.01 27.57
CA VAL A 458 25.13 -26.92 26.56
C VAL A 458 25.20 -28.39 27.00
N ASP A 459 25.52 -28.66 28.26
CA ASP A 459 25.79 -30.01 28.80
C ASP A 459 24.59 -30.95 28.70
N ASP A 460 23.38 -30.41 28.81
CA ASP A 460 22.11 -31.14 28.74
C ASP A 460 21.58 -31.32 27.30
N LEU A 461 22.27 -30.79 26.29
CA LEU A 461 21.96 -31.05 24.89
C LEU A 461 22.51 -32.43 24.49
N THR A 462 21.70 -33.18 23.75
CA THR A 462 22.13 -34.47 23.17
C THR A 462 23.21 -34.24 22.11
N ASN A 463 24.09 -35.22 21.90
CA ASN A 463 25.11 -35.13 20.86
C ASN A 463 24.48 -34.95 19.48
N GLY A 464 24.94 -33.95 18.73
CA GLY A 464 24.28 -33.55 17.49
C GLY A 464 24.75 -32.22 16.93
N ILE A 465 24.13 -31.81 15.82
CA ILE A 465 24.38 -30.51 15.17
C ILE A 465 23.29 -29.54 15.63
N TYR A 466 23.71 -28.33 15.98
CA TYR A 466 22.83 -27.25 16.42
C TYR A 466 23.21 -25.94 15.72
N HIS A 467 22.24 -25.03 15.62
CA HIS A 467 22.44 -23.66 15.15
C HIS A 467 22.22 -22.69 16.30
N VAL A 468 23.12 -21.73 16.47
CA VAL A 468 23.00 -20.63 17.43
C VAL A 468 22.70 -19.37 16.65
N ARG A 469 21.56 -18.74 16.93
CA ARG A 469 21.18 -17.44 16.42
C ARG A 469 21.38 -16.39 17.51
N LEU A 470 22.03 -15.30 17.14
CA LEU A 470 22.09 -14.08 17.93
C LEU A 470 21.15 -13.05 17.33
N ILE A 471 20.42 -12.35 18.17
CA ILE A 471 19.53 -11.26 17.77
C ILE A 471 19.93 -10.01 18.56
N SER A 472 20.30 -8.96 17.84
CA SER A 472 20.65 -7.66 18.41
C SER A 472 19.40 -6.89 18.86
N GLU A 473 19.57 -5.87 19.70
CA GLU A 473 18.48 -4.94 20.07
C GLU A 473 17.84 -4.24 18.85
N SER A 474 18.59 -4.01 17.77
CA SER A 474 18.08 -3.40 16.52
C SER A 474 17.34 -4.38 15.62
N GLY A 475 17.24 -5.66 16.00
CA GLY A 475 16.57 -6.69 15.20
C GLY A 475 17.45 -7.40 14.17
N SER A 476 18.71 -6.96 13.96
CA SER A 476 19.68 -7.66 13.12
C SER A 476 20.01 -9.04 13.71
N MET A 477 20.20 -10.04 12.85
CA MET A 477 20.41 -11.43 13.25
C MET A 477 21.66 -12.04 12.62
N SER A 478 22.31 -12.95 13.34
CA SER A 478 23.45 -13.74 12.83
C SER A 478 23.35 -15.18 13.35
N THR A 479 23.66 -16.17 12.50
CA THR A 479 23.49 -17.59 12.85
C THR A 479 24.76 -18.39 12.55
N HIS A 480 25.24 -19.14 13.54
CA HIS A 480 26.40 -20.03 13.40
C HIS A 480 26.07 -21.48 13.83
N LYS A 481 26.70 -22.45 13.16
CA LYS A 481 26.55 -23.89 13.48
C LYS A 481 27.58 -24.34 14.50
N PHE A 482 27.18 -25.11 15.52
CA PHE A 482 28.11 -25.89 16.35
C PHE A 482 27.73 -27.37 16.46
N ILE A 483 28.72 -28.18 16.84
CA ILE A 483 28.57 -29.62 17.07
C ILE A 483 28.67 -29.87 18.58
N LYS A 484 27.67 -30.53 19.17
CA LYS A 484 27.67 -31.02 20.55
C LYS A 484 28.23 -32.44 20.61
N GLU A 485 29.25 -32.65 21.43
CA GLU A 485 29.93 -33.94 21.67
C GLU A 485 29.73 -34.50 23.08
#